data_AF-A0A1F9M6H6-F1
#
_entry.id   AF-A0A1F9M6H6-F1
#
_cell.length_a   1.000
_cell.length_b   1.000
_cell.length_c   1.000
_cell.angle_alpha   90.00
_cell.angle_beta   90.00
_cell.angle_gamma   90.00
#
_symmetry.space_group_name_H-M   'P 1'
#
loop_
_entity.id
_entity.type
_entity.pdbx_description
1 polymer ?
#
loop_
_entity_poly.entity_id
_entity_poly.type
_entity_poly.pdbx_seq_one_letter_code
_entity_poly.pdbx_strand_id
1 'polypeptide(L)'
;MKTIGAVTTCKSAEHKYLKGYKVKIVGVIKNAARADYDPDKDDRILRSDEALKSAGGLTADDRVEVQPFLEKEGRFSFVSSDPKAVDLANFRKLRG
;
A
#
# COMPACT_ATOMS: atom_id res chain seq x y z
N MET A 1 15.49 -2.17 2.74
CA MET A 1 14.44 -3.14 2.33
C MET A 1 13.67 -2.50 1.20
N LYS A 2 13.41 -3.23 0.11
CA LYS A 2 12.66 -2.72 -1.05
C LYS A 2 11.16 -2.75 -0.74
N THR A 3 10.47 -1.61 -0.84
CA THR A 3 9.02 -1.49 -0.64
C THR A 3 8.32 -1.30 -1.98
N ILE A 4 8.74 -0.30 -2.75
CA ILE A 4 8.15 -0.06 -4.07
C ILE A 4 8.52 -1.19 -5.03
N GLY A 5 7.51 -1.77 -5.66
CA GLY A 5 7.61 -2.92 -6.54
C GLY A 5 7.64 -4.27 -5.83
N ALA A 6 7.65 -4.31 -4.49
CA ALA A 6 7.54 -5.58 -3.76
C ALA A 6 6.14 -6.19 -3.95
N VAL A 7 6.10 -7.52 -4.00
CA VAL A 7 4.86 -8.29 -4.07
C VAL A 7 4.56 -8.87 -2.70
N THR A 8 3.31 -8.76 -2.27
CA THR A 8 2.83 -9.23 -0.97
C THR A 8 1.39 -9.73 -1.09
N THR A 9 0.84 -10.31 -0.03
CA THR A 9 -0.59 -10.64 0.04
C THR A 9 -1.33 -9.53 0.77
N CYS A 10 -2.46 -9.08 0.21
CA CYS A 10 -3.37 -8.18 0.88
C CYS A 10 -4.34 -8.98 1.77
N LYS A 11 -4.52 -8.54 3.03
CA LYS A 11 -5.42 -9.14 4.02
C LYS A 11 -6.47 -8.13 4.52
N SER A 12 -6.72 -7.07 3.75
CA SER A 12 -7.60 -5.97 4.14
C SER A 12 -9.01 -6.44 4.46
N ALA A 13 -9.56 -5.92 5.56
CA ALA A 13 -10.97 -6.06 5.91
C ALA A 13 -11.84 -4.95 5.28
N GLU A 14 -11.23 -3.81 4.96
CA GLU A 14 -11.85 -2.67 4.28
C GLU A 14 -11.98 -2.95 2.77
N HIS A 15 -10.87 -3.34 2.14
CA HIS A 15 -10.83 -3.73 0.73
C HIS A 15 -11.08 -5.24 0.57
N LYS A 16 -12.30 -5.69 0.90
CA LYS A 16 -12.66 -7.13 0.91
C LYS A 16 -12.36 -7.85 -0.41
N TYR A 17 -12.50 -7.15 -1.54
CA TYR A 17 -12.22 -7.67 -2.88
C TYR A 17 -10.72 -7.94 -3.14
N LEU A 18 -9.82 -7.35 -2.35
CA LEU A 18 -8.37 -7.63 -2.41
C LEU A 18 -7.95 -8.71 -1.41
N LYS A 19 -8.83 -9.15 -0.51
CA LYS A 19 -8.45 -10.08 0.55
C LYS A 19 -8.00 -11.41 -0.04
N GLY A 20 -6.74 -11.77 0.21
CA GLY A 20 -6.11 -12.98 -0.29
C GLY A 20 -5.37 -12.81 -1.62
N TYR A 21 -5.52 -11.69 -2.32
CA TYR A 21 -4.82 -11.44 -3.58
C TYR A 21 -3.33 -11.18 -3.35
N LYS A 22 -2.50 -11.67 -4.28
CA LYS A 22 -1.15 -11.14 -4.48
C LYS A 22 -1.28 -9.74 -5.05
N VAL A 23 -0.57 -8.79 -4.48
CA VAL A 23 -0.59 -7.39 -4.88
C VAL A 23 0.84 -6.87 -5.01
N LYS A 24 1.09 -6.03 -6.01
CA LYS A 24 2.35 -5.31 -6.20
C LYS A 24 2.21 -3.91 -5.65
N ILE A 25 3.16 -3.49 -4.83
CA ILE A 25 3.20 -2.13 -4.27
C ILE A 25 3.71 -1.17 -5.35
N VAL A 26 2.96 -0.11 -5.63
CA VAL A 26 3.30 0.90 -6.66
C VAL A 26 3.40 2.32 -6.11
N GLY A 27 2.99 2.53 -4.86
CA GLY A 27 3.10 3.82 -4.18
C GLY A 27 2.79 3.71 -2.70
N VAL A 28 3.16 4.75 -1.95
CA VAL A 28 2.78 4.94 -0.55
C VAL A 28 2.16 6.31 -0.41
N ILE A 29 0.96 6.38 0.14
CA ILE A 29 0.26 7.61 0.47
C ILE A 29 0.51 7.86 1.96
N LYS A 30 1.38 8.84 2.26
CA LYS A 30 1.85 9.08 3.61
C LYS A 30 0.71 9.55 4.51
N ASN A 31 0.60 8.98 5.71
CA ASN A 31 -0.36 9.38 6.74
C ASN A 31 -1.86 9.22 6.37
N ALA A 32 -2.17 8.63 5.20
CA ALA A 32 -3.53 8.53 4.67
C ALA A 32 -4.47 7.58 5.44
N ALA A 33 -3.96 6.81 6.39
CA ALA A 33 -4.79 5.99 7.27
C ALA A 33 -5.26 6.74 8.54
N ARG A 34 -4.76 7.96 8.76
CA ARG A 34 -5.20 8.80 9.90
C ARG A 34 -6.61 9.35 9.66
N ALA A 35 -7.32 9.59 10.75
CA ALA A 35 -8.68 10.13 10.72
C ALA A 35 -8.73 11.61 10.30
N ASP A 36 -7.65 12.35 10.49
CA ASP A 36 -7.50 13.78 10.17
C ASP A 36 -6.80 14.04 8.82
N TYR A 37 -6.61 13.00 8.01
CA TYR A 37 -6.01 13.13 6.68
C TYR A 37 -6.91 13.91 5.73
N ASP A 38 -6.36 14.96 5.09
CA ASP A 38 -7.06 15.78 4.10
C ASP A 38 -6.48 15.50 2.70
N PRO A 39 -7.19 14.79 1.81
CA PRO A 39 -6.66 14.47 0.49
C PRO A 39 -6.40 15.71 -0.38
N ASP A 40 -7.06 16.84 -0.12
CA ASP A 40 -6.82 18.06 -0.91
C ASP A 40 -5.51 18.76 -0.50
N LYS A 41 -4.95 18.42 0.66
CA LYS A 41 -3.73 19.05 1.21
C LYS A 41 -2.55 18.09 1.35
N ASP A 42 -2.83 16.83 1.66
CA ASP A 42 -1.86 15.85 2.12
C ASP A 42 -1.54 14.74 1.09
N ASP A 43 -2.17 14.76 -0.10
CA ASP A 43 -2.07 13.68 -1.12
C ASP A 43 -0.72 13.60 -1.82
N ARG A 44 0.26 13.17 -1.04
CA ARG A 44 1.63 12.92 -1.46
C ARG A 44 1.86 11.43 -1.62
N ILE A 45 1.85 10.98 -2.88
CA ILE A 45 2.18 9.60 -3.23
C ILE A 45 3.69 9.46 -3.49
N LEU A 46 4.36 8.68 -2.65
CA LEU A 46 5.78 8.35 -2.80
C LEU A 46 5.95 7.13 -3.72
N ARG A 47 6.75 7.29 -4.77
CA ARG A 47 6.93 6.30 -5.85
C ARG A 47 8.32 5.64 -5.87
N SER A 48 9.18 5.94 -4.91
CA SER A 48 10.50 5.30 -4.78
C SER A 48 10.84 5.00 -3.32
N ASP A 49 11.72 4.02 -3.12
CA ASP A 49 12.19 3.66 -1.78
C ASP A 49 13.06 4.77 -1.17
N GLU A 50 13.79 5.53 -1.99
CA GLU A 50 14.59 6.66 -1.56
C GLU A 50 13.70 7.78 -1.01
N ALA A 51 12.62 8.11 -1.72
CA ALA A 51 11.65 9.11 -1.26
C ALA A 51 10.94 8.65 0.02
N LEU A 52 10.57 7.37 0.09
CA LEU A 52 9.98 6.78 1.29
C LEU A 52 10.94 6.83 2.48
N LYS A 53 12.22 6.48 2.27
CA LYS A 53 13.25 6.55 3.31
C LYS A 53 13.46 7.98 3.81
N SER A 54 13.55 8.95 2.90
CA SER A 54 13.68 10.37 3.24
C SER A 54 12.45 10.92 4.00
N ALA A 55 11.28 10.31 3.80
CA ALA A 55 10.05 10.64 4.53
C ALA A 55 9.88 9.90 5.87
N GLY A 56 10.94 9.25 6.38
CA GLY A 56 10.90 8.52 7.66
C GLY A 56 10.44 7.06 7.55
N GLY A 57 10.26 6.54 6.34
CA GLY A 57 9.85 5.17 6.09
C GLY A 57 8.35 4.92 6.16
N LEU A 58 7.98 3.65 6.03
CA LEU A 58 6.59 3.18 6.09
C LEU A 58 6.15 3.02 7.56
N THR A 59 4.97 3.54 7.89
CA THR A 59 4.36 3.46 9.22
C THR A 59 2.95 2.86 9.15
N ALA A 60 2.34 2.62 10.32
CA ALA A 60 0.97 2.11 10.42
C ALA A 60 -0.09 3.12 9.90
N ASP A 61 0.28 4.39 9.88
CA ASP A 61 -0.57 5.51 9.46
C ASP A 61 -0.60 5.70 7.94
N ASP A 62 0.19 4.93 7.19
CA ASP A 62 0.23 5.02 5.73
C ASP A 62 -0.83 4.14 5.07
N ARG A 63 -1.27 4.57 3.88
CA ARG A 63 -1.91 3.69 2.91
C ARG A 63 -0.93 3.34 1.81
N VAL A 64 -1.09 2.17 1.22
CA VAL A 64 -0.16 1.66 0.20
C VAL A 64 -0.95 1.43 -1.07
N GLU A 65 -0.58 2.14 -2.13
CA GLU A 65 -1.17 1.92 -3.43
C GLU A 65 -0.64 0.60 -4.00
N VAL A 66 -1.57 -0.31 -4.33
CA VAL A 66 -1.25 -1.65 -4.82
C VAL A 66 -2.04 -2.01 -6.06
N GLN A 67 -1.42 -2.81 -6.93
CA GLN A 67 -2.05 -3.42 -8.09
C GLN A 67 -2.25 -4.93 -7.82
N PRO A 68 -3.48 -5.47 -7.86
CA PRO A 68 -3.69 -6.91 -7.70
C PRO A 68 -3.19 -7.70 -8.93
N PHE A 69 -2.68 -8.90 -8.68
CA PHE A 69 -2.38 -9.87 -9.74
C PHE A 69 -3.68 -10.55 -10.19
N LEU A 70 -3.97 -10.45 -11.49
CA LEU A 70 -5.13 -11.05 -12.13
C LEU A 70 -4.71 -12.41 -12.69
N GLU A 71 -4.91 -13.48 -11.91
CA GLU A 71 -4.45 -14.85 -12.26
C GLU A 71 -4.95 -15.29 -13.65
N LYS A 72 -6.19 -14.98 -14.01
CA LYS A 72 -6.76 -15.31 -15.34
C LYS A 72 -6.07 -14.62 -16.51
N GLU A 73 -5.46 -13.46 -16.27
CA GLU A 73 -4.81 -12.65 -17.30
C GLU A 73 -3.28 -12.72 -17.23
N GLY A 74 -2.72 -13.40 -16.22
CA GLY A 74 -1.28 -13.55 -16.03
C GLY A 74 -0.52 -12.24 -15.79
N ARG A 75 -1.19 -11.18 -15.33
CA ARG A 75 -0.60 -9.84 -15.19
C ARG A 75 -1.14 -9.08 -13.98
N PHE A 76 -0.43 -8.03 -13.58
CA PHE A 76 -0.96 -7.06 -12.63
C PHE A 76 -2.00 -6.15 -13.29
N SER A 77 -3.05 -5.85 -12.54
CA SER A 77 -4.10 -4.90 -12.93
C SER A 77 -3.52 -3.50 -13.19
N PHE A 78 -4.12 -2.78 -14.13
CA PHE A 78 -3.85 -1.34 -14.30
C PHE A 78 -4.52 -0.51 -13.20
N VAL A 79 -5.69 -0.95 -12.74
CA VAL A 79 -6.43 -0.34 -11.62
C VAL A 79 -5.74 -0.71 -10.31
N SER A 80 -5.52 0.31 -9.47
CA SER A 80 -4.95 0.18 -8.14
C SER A 80 -5.99 0.40 -7.04
N SER A 81 -5.61 0.09 -5.80
CA SER A 81 -6.35 0.47 -4.59
C SER A 81 -5.35 0.73 -3.47
N ASP A 82 -5.80 1.33 -2.38
CA ASP A 82 -4.98 1.87 -1.30
C ASP A 82 -5.34 1.26 0.08
N PRO A 83 -5.14 -0.05 0.29
CA PRO A 83 -5.28 -0.64 1.62
C PRO A 83 -4.32 0.01 2.62
N LYS A 84 -4.65 -0.07 3.90
CA LYS A 84 -3.76 0.35 4.99
C LYS A 84 -2.46 -0.45 4.92
N ALA A 85 -1.33 0.17 5.28
CA ALA A 85 -0.04 -0.52 5.30
C ALA A 85 -0.10 -1.83 6.11
N VAL A 86 -0.75 -1.79 7.28
CA VAL A 86 -0.91 -2.95 8.19
C VAL A 86 -1.74 -4.10 7.62
N ASP A 87 -2.50 -3.87 6.55
CA ASP A 87 -3.27 -4.91 5.87
C ASP A 87 -2.42 -5.74 4.90
N LEU A 88 -1.18 -5.32 4.61
CA LEU A 88 -0.24 -6.04 3.77
C LEU A 88 0.61 -6.99 4.62
N ALA A 89 0.74 -8.25 4.19
CA ALA A 89 1.45 -9.28 4.97
C ALA A 89 2.88 -8.87 5.38
N ASN A 90 3.63 -8.21 4.48
CA ASN A 90 5.00 -7.73 4.74
C ASN A 90 5.09 -6.67 5.86
N PHE A 91 3.99 -5.97 6.14
CA PHE A 91 3.96 -4.82 7.06
C PHE A 91 3.00 -5.00 8.22
N ARG A 92 2.42 -6.20 8.39
CA ARG A 92 1.53 -6.52 9.51
C ARG A 92 2.17 -6.22 10.88
N LYS A 93 3.50 -6.33 10.99
CA LYS A 93 4.27 -6.00 12.20
C LYS A 93 4.23 -4.51 12.60
N LEU A 94 3.79 -3.61 11.71
CA LEU A 94 3.59 -2.20 12.04
C LEU A 94 2.35 -1.99 12.90
N ARG A 95 1.46 -3.00 12.97
CA ARG A 95 0.34 -3.03 13.89
C ARG A 95 0.91 -3.23 15.29
N GLY A 96 0.91 -2.17 16.10
CA GLY A 96 1.22 -2.23 17.53
C GLY A 96 0.34 -3.23 18.26
#